data_AF-A0A428MHU0-F1
#
_entry.id   AF-A0A428MHU0-F1
#
_cell.length_a   1.000
_cell.length_b   1.000
_cell.length_c   1.000
_cell.angle_alpha   90.00
_cell.angle_beta   90.00
_cell.angle_gamma   90.00
#
_symmetry.space_group_name_H-M   'P 1'
#
loop_
_entity.id
_entity.type
_entity.pdbx_description
1 polymer ?
#
loop_
_entity_poly.entity_id
_entity_poly.type
_entity_poly.pdbx_seq_one_letter_code
_entity_poly.pdbx_strand_id
1 'polypeptide(L)'
;MKRLLTAGILAISSLAAHAEYEQINLTVFGMDCAPCAHAIHVSMKGIQGVDKVDVDLNTGLVVIKLTPDNSAAMRQFNQAVEKNGFTHKDATVIARGKLTGTVNAPFFEVTGTQDRFALVPAATGLDIAALLGKTVTVTGVLPQAPKGRVSDTLRYNTITEAQ
;
A
#
# COMPACT_ATOMS: atom_id res chain seq x y z
N MET A 1 -44.38 34.53 -23.53
CA MET A 1 -42.98 34.08 -23.73
C MET A 1 -42.22 34.25 -22.41
N LYS A 2 -42.11 33.20 -21.59
CA LYS A 2 -41.34 33.23 -20.33
C LYS A 2 -40.64 31.88 -20.22
N ARG A 3 -39.34 31.87 -20.51
CA ARG A 3 -38.49 30.68 -20.42
C ARG A 3 -38.14 30.48 -18.95
N LEU A 4 -38.72 29.47 -18.30
CA LEU A 4 -38.22 28.99 -17.02
C LEU A 4 -37.00 28.11 -17.30
N LEU A 5 -35.83 28.57 -16.86
CA LEU A 5 -34.60 27.78 -16.81
C LEU A 5 -34.55 27.10 -15.44
N THR A 6 -34.95 25.84 -15.38
CA THR A 6 -34.68 24.98 -14.22
C THR A 6 -33.24 24.51 -14.29
N ALA A 7 -32.36 25.17 -13.53
CA ALA A 7 -31.03 24.67 -13.23
C ALA A 7 -31.17 23.51 -12.23
N GLY A 8 -31.21 22.29 -12.75
CA GLY A 8 -31.11 21.07 -11.95
C GLY A 8 -29.68 20.93 -11.44
N ILE A 9 -29.49 21.18 -10.14
CA ILE A 9 -28.24 20.93 -9.43
C ILE A 9 -28.02 19.41 -9.42
N LEU A 10 -27.19 18.89 -10.32
CA LEU A 10 -26.63 17.55 -10.15
C LEU A 10 -25.66 17.62 -8.97
N ALA A 11 -26.10 17.14 -7.80
CA ALA A 11 -25.20 16.77 -6.73
C ALA A 11 -24.39 15.56 -7.20
N ILE A 12 -23.24 15.83 -7.82
CA ILE A 12 -22.21 14.82 -8.06
C ILE A 12 -21.60 14.54 -6.69
N SER A 13 -22.17 13.58 -5.96
CA SER A 13 -21.55 13.02 -4.78
C SER A 13 -20.31 12.25 -5.23
N SER A 14 -19.21 12.99 -5.40
CA SER A 14 -17.87 12.43 -5.47
C SER A 14 -17.58 11.81 -4.10
N LEU A 15 -17.94 10.54 -3.92
CA LEU A 15 -17.24 9.71 -2.95
C LEU A 15 -15.83 9.60 -3.49
N ALA A 16 -14.97 10.50 -3.04
CA ALA A 16 -13.59 10.48 -3.38
C ALA A 16 -13.05 9.14 -2.84
N ALA A 17 -12.74 8.25 -3.77
CA ALA A 17 -12.24 6.92 -3.50
C ALA A 17 -10.83 7.09 -2.91
N HIS A 18 -10.74 7.09 -1.60
CA HIS A 18 -9.46 7.27 -0.93
C HIS A 18 -9.14 6.07 -0.05
N ALA A 19 -8.12 5.33 -0.45
CA ALA A 19 -7.74 4.07 0.16
C ALA A 19 -6.33 3.65 -0.29
N GLU A 20 -5.36 3.77 0.61
CA GLU A 20 -3.97 3.97 0.24
C GLU A 20 -3.12 3.13 1.16
N TYR A 21 -1.81 3.02 0.94
CA TYR A 21 -0.97 2.49 2.00
C TYR A 21 -1.14 3.39 3.22
N GLU A 22 -1.53 2.82 4.36
CA GLU A 22 -1.59 3.50 5.65
C GLU A 22 -0.22 3.37 6.34
N GLN A 23 0.35 2.18 6.25
CA GLN A 23 1.66 1.88 6.81
C GLN A 23 2.41 0.84 5.97
N ILE A 24 3.72 1.04 5.83
CA ILE A 24 4.66 0.08 5.23
C ILE A 24 5.81 -0.13 6.22
N ASN A 25 6.00 -1.38 6.62
CA ASN A 25 7.12 -1.82 7.43
C ASN A 25 8.07 -2.60 6.53
N LEU A 26 9.13 -1.93 6.06
CA LEU A 26 10.07 -2.48 5.08
C LEU A 26 11.37 -2.85 5.77
N THR A 27 11.79 -4.11 5.62
CA THR A 27 13.13 -4.51 6.07
C THR A 27 14.15 -4.21 4.97
N VAL A 28 15.27 -3.57 5.33
CA VAL A 28 16.34 -3.18 4.42
C VAL A 28 17.64 -3.85 4.83
N PHE A 29 18.24 -4.58 3.89
CA PHE A 29 19.52 -5.24 4.07
C PHE A 29 20.69 -4.37 3.57
N GLY A 30 21.80 -4.38 4.32
CA GLY A 30 23.01 -3.61 4.03
C GLY A 30 23.06 -2.22 4.68
N MET A 31 22.05 -1.87 5.48
CA MET A 31 22.03 -0.63 6.26
C MET A 31 22.64 -0.90 7.65
N ASP A 32 23.97 -0.89 7.74
CA ASP A 32 24.74 -1.22 8.96
C ASP A 32 25.41 0.00 9.61
N CYS A 33 25.20 1.19 9.06
CA CYS A 33 25.84 2.42 9.49
C CYS A 33 24.83 3.56 9.74
N ALA A 34 25.10 4.44 10.71
CA ALA A 34 24.19 5.56 11.03
C ALA A 34 23.97 6.52 9.83
N PRO A 35 24.99 6.90 9.04
CA PRO A 35 24.76 7.65 7.80
C PRO A 35 23.90 6.91 6.77
N CYS A 36 24.02 5.58 6.68
CA CYS A 36 23.24 4.72 5.78
C CYS A 36 21.75 4.77 6.15
N ALA A 37 21.46 4.65 7.46
CA ALA A 37 20.09 4.79 7.98
C ALA A 37 19.53 6.18 7.73
N HIS A 38 20.33 7.23 7.93
CA HIS A 38 19.91 8.59 7.64
C HIS A 38 19.57 8.80 6.16
N ALA A 39 20.39 8.27 5.24
CA ALA A 39 20.13 8.34 3.81
C ALA A 39 18.79 7.66 3.43
N ILE A 40 18.52 6.48 3.98
CA ILE A 40 17.21 5.83 3.79
C ILE A 40 16.07 6.65 4.38
N HIS A 41 16.21 7.15 5.61
CA HIS A 41 15.19 7.98 6.23
C HIS A 41 14.81 9.19 5.36
N VAL A 42 15.81 9.94 4.88
CA VAL A 42 15.61 11.10 4.00
C VAL A 42 14.98 10.68 2.67
N SER A 43 15.46 9.60 2.05
CA SER A 43 14.92 9.07 0.80
C SER A 43 13.44 8.70 0.91
N MET A 44 13.06 8.00 1.99
CA MET A 44 11.67 7.64 2.27
C MET A 44 10.80 8.86 2.55
N LYS A 45 11.31 9.80 3.35
CA LYS A 45 10.57 11.03 3.70
C LYS A 45 10.32 11.93 2.48
N GLY A 46 11.15 11.82 1.45
CA GLY A 46 10.98 12.53 0.18
C GLY A 46 9.88 11.96 -0.74
N ILE A 47 9.32 10.78 -0.44
CA ILE A 47 8.22 10.21 -1.22
C ILE A 47 6.92 10.98 -0.90
N GLN A 48 6.23 11.44 -1.94
CA GLN A 48 4.96 12.16 -1.78
C GLN A 48 3.93 11.28 -1.06
N GLY A 49 3.29 11.84 -0.03
CA GLY A 49 2.32 11.13 0.80
C GLY A 49 2.92 10.47 2.04
N VAL A 50 4.24 10.55 2.27
CA VAL A 50 4.86 10.04 3.51
C VAL A 50 4.74 11.05 4.65
N ASP A 51 4.02 10.64 5.71
CA ASP A 51 3.84 11.43 6.93
C ASP A 51 4.97 11.23 7.92
N LYS A 52 5.36 9.99 8.21
CA LYS A 52 6.42 9.69 9.18
C LYS A 52 7.29 8.55 8.70
N VAL A 53 8.59 8.62 9.04
CA VAL A 53 9.55 7.53 8.84
C VAL A 53 10.29 7.33 10.15
N ASP A 54 10.34 6.09 10.63
CA ASP A 54 11.16 5.66 11.75
C ASP A 54 12.09 4.54 11.26
N VAL A 55 13.39 4.64 11.55
CA VAL A 55 14.39 3.65 11.12
C VAL A 55 15.04 3.04 12.36
N ASP A 56 14.99 1.71 12.46
CA ASP A 56 15.75 0.93 13.43
C ASP A 56 16.95 0.30 12.74
N LEU A 57 18.14 0.81 13.06
CA LEU A 57 19.40 0.33 12.51
C LEU A 57 19.74 -1.10 12.99
N ASN A 58 19.32 -1.48 14.20
CA ASN A 58 19.67 -2.79 14.76
C ASN A 58 18.95 -3.92 14.03
N THR A 59 17.72 -3.67 13.59
CA THR A 59 16.89 -4.65 12.89
C THR A 59 16.84 -4.42 11.38
N GLY A 60 17.37 -3.29 10.88
CA GLY A 60 17.21 -2.84 9.50
C GLY A 60 15.76 -2.51 9.13
N LEU A 61 14.90 -2.27 10.13
CA LEU A 61 13.46 -2.04 9.91
C LEU A 61 13.20 -0.57 9.65
N VAL A 62 12.44 -0.29 8.59
CA VAL A 62 11.97 1.04 8.23
C VAL A 62 10.45 1.05 8.35
N VAL A 63 9.91 1.79 9.31
CA VAL A 63 8.46 1.98 9.49
C VAL A 63 8.06 3.29 8.84
N ILE A 64 7.16 3.21 7.88
CA ILE A 64 6.71 4.34 7.05
C ILE A 64 5.22 4.49 7.28
N LYS A 65 4.79 5.64 7.80
CA LYS A 65 3.38 6.03 7.90
C LYS A 65 3.08 7.02 6.79
N LEU A 66 1.94 6.84 6.15
CA LEU A 66 1.52 7.68 5.06
C LEU A 66 0.34 8.56 5.49
N THR A 67 0.20 9.70 4.83
CA THR A 67 -0.98 10.55 4.98
C THR A 67 -2.19 9.83 4.40
N PRO A 68 -3.40 10.03 4.93
CA PRO A 68 -4.61 9.83 4.14
C PRO A 68 -4.51 10.69 2.87
N ASP A 69 -5.21 10.35 1.81
CA ASP A 69 -5.22 11.13 0.57
C ASP A 69 -4.10 10.77 -0.45
N ASN A 70 -3.08 9.99 -0.04
CA ASN A 70 -1.86 9.65 -0.76
C ASN A 70 -2.01 8.76 -2.01
N SER A 71 -1.01 8.84 -2.89
CA SER A 71 -0.92 8.03 -4.11
C SER A 71 0.43 7.30 -4.21
N ALA A 72 1.05 7.00 -3.07
CA ALA A 72 2.35 6.35 -3.04
C ALA A 72 2.19 4.88 -3.45
N ALA A 73 3.02 4.41 -4.40
CA ALA A 73 3.02 3.02 -4.85
C ALA A 73 4.19 2.26 -4.24
N MET A 74 4.04 0.96 -3.97
CA MET A 74 5.07 0.12 -3.35
C MET A 74 6.41 0.18 -4.10
N ARG A 75 6.35 0.27 -5.44
CA ARG A 75 7.51 0.43 -6.31
C ARG A 75 8.39 1.62 -5.92
N GLN A 76 7.81 2.73 -5.46
CA GLN A 76 8.56 3.94 -5.08
C GLN A 76 9.44 3.67 -3.86
N PHE A 77 8.92 2.93 -2.87
CA PHE A 77 9.67 2.53 -1.68
C PHE A 77 10.78 1.55 -2.01
N ASN A 78 10.51 0.51 -2.81
CA ASN A 78 11.53 -0.42 -3.28
C ASN A 78 12.65 0.30 -4.04
N GLN A 79 12.29 1.22 -4.94
CA GLN A 79 13.25 2.03 -5.69
C GLN A 79 14.06 2.98 -4.79
N ALA A 80 13.44 3.56 -3.76
CA ALA A 80 14.14 4.41 -2.81
C ALA A 80 15.24 3.64 -2.07
N VAL A 81 14.99 2.37 -1.70
CA VAL A 81 16.02 1.49 -1.13
C VAL A 81 17.12 1.19 -2.16
N GLU A 82 16.73 0.74 -3.35
CA GLU A 82 17.67 0.30 -4.39
C GLU A 82 18.58 1.41 -4.91
N LYS A 83 18.06 2.65 -5.03
CA LYS A 83 18.83 3.84 -5.45
C LYS A 83 19.90 4.23 -4.45
N ASN A 84 19.71 3.88 -3.17
CA ASN A 84 20.72 4.08 -2.13
C ASN A 84 21.71 2.91 -2.03
N GLY A 85 21.65 1.94 -2.94
CA GLY A 85 22.58 0.81 -3.00
C GLY A 85 22.22 -0.36 -2.08
N PHE A 86 21.05 -0.33 -1.45
CA PHE A 86 20.61 -1.36 -0.51
C PHE A 86 19.61 -2.34 -1.14
N THR A 87 19.29 -3.40 -0.41
CA THR A 87 18.33 -4.43 -0.85
C THR A 87 17.10 -4.39 0.05
N HIS A 88 15.91 -4.18 -0.54
CA HIS A 88 14.66 -4.38 0.19
C HIS A 88 14.41 -5.88 0.42
N LYS A 89 13.75 -6.20 1.52
CA LYS A 89 13.30 -7.55 1.89
C LYS A 89 11.77 -7.56 1.92
N ASP A 90 11.20 -8.49 2.65
CA ASP A 90 9.76 -8.54 2.88
C ASP A 90 9.26 -7.23 3.48
N ALA A 91 8.05 -6.84 3.08
CA ALA A 91 7.35 -5.67 3.60
C ALA A 91 6.04 -6.11 4.24
N THR A 92 5.79 -5.70 5.48
CA THR A 92 4.43 -5.78 6.03
C THR A 92 3.70 -4.50 5.67
N VAL A 93 2.50 -4.61 5.11
CA VAL A 93 1.70 -3.46 4.67
C VAL A 93 0.33 -3.47 5.31
N ILE A 94 -0.17 -2.28 5.60
CA ILE A 94 -1.57 -1.99 5.87
C ILE A 94 -2.02 -1.09 4.74
N ALA A 95 -2.96 -1.57 3.93
CA ALA A 95 -3.42 -0.84 2.76
C ALA A 95 -4.91 -1.04 2.56
N ARG A 96 -5.57 0.01 2.06
CA ARG A 96 -6.97 -0.04 1.64
C ARG A 96 -7.07 -0.19 0.12
N GLY A 97 -8.05 -0.93 -0.35
CA GLY A 97 -8.17 -1.24 -1.77
C GLY A 97 -9.40 -2.05 -2.12
N LYS A 98 -9.60 -2.33 -3.41
CA LYS A 98 -10.73 -3.13 -3.89
C LYS A 98 -10.34 -4.60 -3.94
N LEU A 99 -11.20 -5.46 -3.40
CA LEU A 99 -11.09 -6.90 -3.56
C LEU A 99 -11.81 -7.33 -4.85
N THR A 100 -11.07 -7.83 -5.84
CA THR A 100 -11.58 -8.26 -7.15
C THR A 100 -11.25 -9.72 -7.42
N GLY A 101 -11.68 -10.25 -8.58
CA GLY A 101 -11.46 -11.65 -8.94
C GLY A 101 -12.52 -12.60 -8.38
N THR A 102 -12.10 -13.81 -8.01
CA THR A 102 -12.98 -14.87 -7.48
C THR A 102 -12.48 -15.36 -6.13
N VAL A 103 -13.29 -16.14 -5.40
CA VAL A 103 -12.89 -16.72 -4.09
C VAL A 103 -11.59 -17.54 -4.21
N ASN A 104 -11.38 -18.22 -5.34
CA ASN A 104 -10.21 -19.08 -5.56
C ASN A 104 -9.01 -18.36 -6.20
N ALA A 105 -9.24 -17.18 -6.78
CA ALA A 105 -8.21 -16.33 -7.38
C ALA A 105 -8.52 -14.86 -7.08
N PRO A 106 -8.45 -14.45 -5.80
CA PRO A 106 -8.73 -13.09 -5.39
C PRO A 106 -7.55 -12.16 -5.72
N PHE A 107 -7.88 -10.94 -6.12
CA PHE A 107 -6.92 -9.86 -6.32
C PHE A 107 -7.24 -8.69 -5.40
N PHE A 108 -6.19 -8.06 -4.88
CA PHE A 108 -6.28 -6.81 -4.14
C PHE A 108 -5.68 -5.68 -4.96
N GLU A 109 -6.49 -4.68 -5.26
CA GLU A 109 -6.12 -3.50 -6.04
C GLU A 109 -6.05 -2.30 -5.08
N VAL A 110 -4.83 -1.86 -4.77
CA VAL A 110 -4.63 -0.74 -3.84
C VAL A 110 -5.16 0.53 -4.49
N THR A 111 -6.11 1.20 -3.84
CA THR A 111 -6.80 2.34 -4.45
C THR A 111 -5.82 3.51 -4.63
N GLY A 112 -6.06 4.33 -5.66
CA GLY A 112 -5.15 5.44 -6.01
C GLY A 112 -3.81 5.03 -6.62
N THR A 113 -3.54 3.73 -6.79
CA THR A 113 -2.28 3.23 -7.36
C THR A 113 -2.51 2.26 -8.53
N GLN A 114 -1.43 1.79 -9.15
CA GLN A 114 -1.45 0.68 -10.11
C GLN A 114 -1.07 -0.66 -9.46
N ASP A 115 -0.92 -0.68 -8.13
CA ASP A 115 -0.51 -1.88 -7.41
C ASP A 115 -1.68 -2.87 -7.36
N ARG A 116 -1.42 -4.09 -7.83
CA ARG A 116 -2.39 -5.19 -7.88
C ARG A 116 -1.71 -6.47 -7.47
N PHE A 117 -2.25 -7.13 -6.45
CA PHE A 117 -1.66 -8.32 -5.85
C PHE A 117 -2.64 -9.49 -5.88
N ALA A 118 -2.16 -10.67 -6.24
CA ALA A 118 -2.85 -11.92 -5.93
C ALA A 118 -2.87 -12.10 -4.40
N LEU A 119 -4.05 -12.29 -3.82
CA LEU A 119 -4.17 -12.52 -2.39
C LEU A 119 -3.99 -14.01 -2.08
N VAL A 120 -3.10 -14.30 -1.15
CA VAL A 120 -2.89 -15.64 -0.61
C VAL A 120 -3.10 -15.59 0.91
N PRO A 121 -3.95 -16.43 1.49
CA PRO A 121 -4.13 -16.44 2.94
C PRO A 121 -2.85 -16.86 3.66
N ALA A 122 -2.46 -16.12 4.71
CA ALA A 122 -1.30 -16.49 5.53
C ALA A 122 -1.56 -17.73 6.42
N ALA A 123 -2.84 -18.04 6.69
CA ALA A 123 -3.28 -19.19 7.46
C ALA A 123 -4.60 -19.75 6.90
N THR A 124 -4.90 -21.02 7.19
CA THR A 124 -6.15 -21.66 6.78
C THR A 124 -7.36 -21.04 7.50
N GLY A 125 -8.53 -21.05 6.85
CA GLY A 125 -9.80 -20.63 7.45
C GLY A 125 -10.14 -19.14 7.36
N LEU A 126 -9.34 -18.35 6.64
CA LEU A 126 -9.72 -16.98 6.28
C LEU A 126 -10.71 -17.00 5.11
N ASP A 127 -11.96 -16.60 5.36
CA ASP A 127 -13.01 -16.49 4.33
C ASP A 127 -13.16 -15.03 3.88
N ILE A 128 -13.15 -14.84 2.56
CA ILE A 128 -13.25 -13.54 1.90
C ILE A 128 -14.46 -13.46 0.96
N ALA A 129 -15.31 -14.49 0.89
CA ALA A 129 -16.39 -14.58 -0.09
C ALA A 129 -17.36 -13.40 0.02
N ALA A 130 -17.72 -13.01 1.25
CA ALA A 130 -18.60 -11.86 1.52
C ALA A 130 -17.94 -10.49 1.23
N LEU A 131 -16.61 -10.47 1.06
CA LEU A 131 -15.84 -9.25 0.81
C LEU A 131 -15.56 -9.01 -0.68
N LEU A 132 -15.80 -10.00 -1.55
CA LEU A 132 -15.58 -9.87 -2.98
C LEU A 132 -16.36 -8.69 -3.57
N GLY A 133 -15.67 -7.88 -4.38
CA GLY A 133 -16.20 -6.68 -5.01
C GLY A 133 -16.22 -5.44 -4.11
N LYS A 134 -15.98 -5.60 -2.80
CA LYS A 134 -16.00 -4.51 -1.82
C LYS A 134 -14.63 -3.82 -1.70
N THR A 135 -14.66 -2.64 -1.12
CA THR A 135 -13.44 -1.99 -0.62
C THR A 135 -13.11 -2.57 0.75
N VAL A 136 -11.84 -2.96 0.93
CA VAL A 136 -11.33 -3.64 2.10
C VAL A 136 -10.04 -2.99 2.59
N THR A 137 -9.75 -3.13 3.87
CA THR A 137 -8.42 -2.89 4.44
C THR A 137 -7.74 -4.25 4.65
N VAL A 138 -6.55 -4.40 4.08
CA VAL A 138 -5.74 -5.61 4.13
C VAL A 138 -4.48 -5.34 4.96
N THR A 139 -4.21 -6.20 5.93
CA THR A 139 -2.90 -6.31 6.55
C THR A 139 -2.23 -7.58 6.06
N GLY A 140 -1.02 -7.48 5.54
CA GLY A 140 -0.31 -8.64 5.04
C GLY A 140 1.16 -8.40 4.73
N VAL A 141 1.81 -9.47 4.29
CA VAL A 141 3.23 -9.47 3.91
C VAL A 141 3.34 -9.53 2.39
N LEU A 142 4.04 -8.55 1.82
CA LEU A 142 4.59 -8.60 0.47
C LEU A 142 5.98 -9.25 0.55
N PRO A 143 6.17 -10.45 -0.03
CA PRO A 143 7.48 -11.08 -0.09
C PRO A 143 8.50 -10.25 -0.88
N GLN A 144 9.78 -10.45 -0.58
CA GLN A 144 10.88 -9.84 -1.33
C GLN A 144 10.76 -10.15 -2.82
N ALA A 145 10.71 -9.08 -3.63
CA ALA A 145 10.79 -9.19 -5.08
C ALA A 145 12.23 -8.98 -5.59
N PRO A 146 12.57 -9.45 -6.80
CA PRO A 146 13.81 -9.06 -7.46
C PRO A 146 13.92 -7.54 -7.63
N LYS A 147 15.15 -7.05 -7.75
CA LYS A 147 15.46 -5.64 -7.98
C LYS A 147 14.62 -5.05 -9.13
N GLY A 148 14.06 -3.87 -8.93
CA GLY A 148 13.23 -3.17 -9.90
C GLY A 148 11.81 -3.71 -10.03
N ARG A 149 11.41 -4.70 -9.23
CA ARG A 149 10.07 -5.29 -9.22
C ARG A 149 9.39 -5.12 -7.87
N VAL A 150 8.08 -5.35 -7.88
CA VAL A 150 7.23 -5.51 -6.70
C VAL A 150 6.69 -6.94 -6.74
N SER A 151 6.44 -7.54 -5.59
CA SER A 151 5.78 -8.85 -5.52
C SER A 151 4.43 -8.77 -6.22
N ASP A 152 4.08 -9.82 -6.96
CA ASP A 152 2.74 -10.00 -7.52
C ASP A 152 1.76 -10.58 -6.50
N THR A 153 2.27 -11.05 -5.36
CA THR A 153 1.52 -11.78 -4.34
C THR A 153 1.58 -11.05 -3.01
N LEU A 154 0.44 -10.91 -2.35
CA LEU A 154 0.32 -10.39 -0.99
C LEU A 154 -0.26 -11.51 -0.10
N ARG A 155 0.53 -11.91 0.89
CA ARG A 155 0.13 -12.91 1.88
C ARG A 155 -0.61 -12.22 3.01
N TYR A 156 -1.94 -12.28 3.02
CA TYR A 156 -2.73 -11.49 3.96
C TYR A 156 -2.94 -12.22 5.28
N ASN A 157 -2.80 -11.47 6.38
CA ASN A 157 -3.09 -11.91 7.74
C ASN A 157 -4.53 -11.55 8.14
N THR A 158 -4.96 -10.34 7.79
CA THR A 158 -6.32 -9.86 8.05
C THR A 158 -6.85 -9.11 6.83
N ILE A 159 -8.16 -9.21 6.64
CA ILE A 159 -8.90 -8.49 5.62
C ILE A 159 -10.26 -8.14 6.20
N THR A 160 -10.62 -6.86 6.13
CA THR A 160 -11.86 -6.34 6.70
C THR A 160 -12.50 -5.39 5.71
N GLU A 161 -13.84 -5.35 5.67
CA GLU A 161 -14.56 -4.35 4.88
C GLU A 161 -14.20 -2.96 5.40
N ALA A 162 -13.77 -2.09 4.49
CA ALA A 162 -13.47 -0.71 4.85
C ALA A 162 -14.79 0.06 4.97
N GLN A 163 -14.97 0.77 6.08
CA GLN A 163 -16.14 1.62 6.32
C GLN A 163 -16.14 2.90 5.47
#